data_AF-A0A3P7LP70-F1
#
_entry.id   AF-A0A3P7LP70-F1
#
_cell.length_a   1.000
_cell.length_b   1.000
_cell.length_c   1.000
_cell.angle_alpha   90.00
_cell.angle_beta   90.00
_cell.angle_gamma   90.00
#
_symmetry.space_group_name_H-M   'P 1'
#
loop_
_entity.id
_entity.type
_entity.pdbx_description
1 polymer ?
#
loop_
_entity_poly.entity_id
_entity_poly.type
_entity_poly.pdbx_seq_one_letter_code
_entity_poly.pdbx_strand_id
1 'polypeptide(L)'
;MASFGTYVTNFVKTAFYTILPNKVDEYSYEHYISEYFTLEKVQTLYSCFFFYKVANHYDMIYVPPPASLDTLSKDRRVYSLFRFQGDVKVGLEFFKHYADVIAILADINSKLDRVWLEKITGLCRRYSAWTAAHVAASLNFLPAFKDQRIISLINKVDPETGWTPIFVAVKAGNVETVKAIMAVKDFRLGIVDREKNTVLHLASALASVEILKVCKSFLNRFI
;
A
#
# COMPACT_ATOMS: atom_id res chain seq x y z
N MET A 1 -7.16 -31.94 -33.86
CA MET A 1 -5.74 -31.70 -33.52
C MET A 1 -5.54 -30.19 -33.58
N ALA A 2 -5.16 -29.41 -32.57
CA ALA A 2 -4.46 -29.67 -31.33
C ALA A 2 -5.01 -28.76 -30.21
N SER A 3 -5.51 -29.37 -29.12
CA SER A 3 -5.78 -28.69 -27.84
C SER A 3 -4.86 -29.22 -26.73
N PHE A 4 -3.98 -30.16 -27.02
CA PHE A 4 -3.07 -30.73 -26.02
C PHE A 4 -1.84 -29.85 -25.75
N GLY A 5 -1.48 -28.94 -26.67
CA GLY A 5 -0.30 -28.07 -26.51
C GLY A 5 -0.44 -27.02 -25.41
N THR A 6 -1.60 -26.36 -25.30
CA THR A 6 -1.82 -25.22 -24.39
C THR A 6 -1.98 -25.62 -22.93
N TYR A 7 -2.59 -26.79 -22.67
CA TYR A 7 -2.74 -27.30 -21.31
C TYR A 7 -1.43 -27.83 -20.75
N VAL A 8 -0.61 -28.48 -21.59
CA VAL A 8 0.71 -28.99 -21.18
C VAL A 8 1.67 -27.82 -20.95
N THR A 9 1.64 -26.76 -21.77
CA THR A 9 2.48 -25.56 -21.54
C THR A 9 2.11 -24.82 -20.25
N ASN A 10 0.82 -24.71 -19.91
CA ASN A 10 0.39 -24.08 -18.65
C ASN A 10 0.75 -24.94 -17.43
N PHE A 11 0.59 -26.27 -17.50
CA PHE A 11 0.97 -27.18 -16.42
C PHE A 11 2.49 -27.19 -16.19
N VAL A 12 3.29 -27.21 -17.27
CA VAL A 12 4.75 -27.15 -17.22
C VAL A 12 5.25 -25.78 -16.74
N LYS A 13 4.64 -24.66 -17.16
CA LYS A 13 4.96 -23.33 -16.59
C LYS A 13 4.67 -23.26 -15.10
N THR A 14 3.60 -23.89 -14.62
CA THR A 14 3.21 -23.85 -13.19
C THR A 14 4.12 -24.71 -12.32
N ALA A 15 4.73 -25.77 -12.87
CA ALA A 15 5.59 -26.70 -12.13
C ALA A 15 7.04 -26.21 -11.89
N PHE A 16 7.53 -25.24 -12.67
CA PHE A 16 8.94 -24.81 -12.62
C PHE A 16 9.20 -23.42 -12.02
N TYR A 17 8.16 -22.62 -11.77
CA TYR A 17 8.32 -21.34 -11.09
C TYR A 17 7.87 -21.45 -9.63
N THR A 18 8.82 -21.30 -8.70
CA THR A 18 8.48 -20.98 -7.32
C THR A 18 7.69 -19.69 -7.32
N ILE A 19 6.38 -19.77 -7.09
CA ILE A 19 5.55 -18.59 -6.92
C ILE A 19 6.15 -17.82 -5.73
N LEU A 20 6.62 -16.60 -5.97
CA LEU A 20 7.07 -15.69 -4.94
C LEU A 20 5.86 -14.81 -4.59
N PRO A 21 5.00 -15.22 -3.64
CA PRO A 21 3.71 -14.55 -3.41
C PRO A 21 3.88 -13.08 -3.04
N ASN A 22 5.01 -12.77 -2.42
CA ASN A 22 5.30 -11.51 -1.77
C ASN A 22 6.12 -10.53 -2.62
N LYS A 23 6.61 -10.97 -3.78
CA LYS A 23 7.43 -10.17 -4.68
C LYS A 23 6.52 -9.47 -5.68
N VAL A 24 6.76 -8.17 -5.88
CA VAL A 24 6.10 -7.42 -6.96
C VAL A 24 6.81 -7.70 -8.27
N ASP A 25 6.10 -8.28 -9.22
CA ASP A 25 6.59 -8.49 -10.59
C ASP A 25 6.00 -7.45 -11.55
N GLU A 26 6.83 -7.00 -12.48
CA GLU A 26 6.49 -6.01 -13.50
C GLU A 26 6.40 -6.69 -14.87
N TYR A 27 5.36 -6.36 -15.62
CA TYR A 27 5.09 -6.86 -16.97
C TYR A 27 4.87 -5.70 -17.94
N SER A 28 5.13 -5.94 -19.22
CA SER A 28 4.61 -5.07 -20.28
C SER A 28 3.09 -5.20 -20.36
N TYR A 29 2.42 -4.14 -20.81
CA TYR A 29 0.97 -4.20 -21.00
C TYR A 29 0.55 -5.28 -22.02
N GLU A 30 1.35 -5.51 -23.05
CA GLU A 30 1.09 -6.55 -24.07
C GLU A 30 1.15 -7.96 -23.47
N HIS A 31 2.15 -8.23 -22.62
CA HIS A 31 2.25 -9.50 -21.92
C HIS A 31 1.07 -9.70 -20.94
N TYR A 32 0.67 -8.64 -20.24
CA TYR A 32 -0.52 -8.67 -19.39
C TYR A 32 -1.77 -9.06 -20.19
N ILE A 33 -2.01 -8.42 -21.34
CA ILE A 33 -3.16 -8.77 -22.19
C ILE A 33 -3.07 -10.22 -22.65
N SER A 34 -1.91 -10.71 -23.10
CA SER A 34 -1.80 -12.09 -23.59
C SER A 34 -2.04 -13.14 -22.50
N GLU A 35 -1.52 -12.92 -21.29
CA GLU A 35 -1.58 -13.93 -20.22
C GLU A 35 -2.88 -13.85 -19.41
N TYR A 36 -3.45 -12.66 -19.21
CA TYR A 36 -4.62 -12.46 -18.32
C TYR A 36 -5.97 -12.40 -19.06
N PHE A 37 -6.00 -12.25 -20.38
CA PHE A 37 -7.26 -12.07 -21.13
C PHE A 37 -8.26 -13.22 -20.96
N THR A 38 -7.77 -14.45 -20.78
CA THR A 38 -8.64 -15.64 -20.64
C THR A 38 -8.93 -16.02 -19.18
N LEU A 39 -8.29 -15.34 -18.22
CA LEU A 39 -8.44 -15.66 -16.81
C LEU A 39 -9.76 -15.11 -16.25
N GLU A 40 -10.34 -15.83 -15.29
CA GLU A 40 -11.52 -15.35 -14.58
C GLU A 40 -11.14 -14.13 -13.72
N LYS A 41 -11.77 -13.00 -14.04
CA LYS A 41 -11.67 -11.75 -13.29
C LYS A 41 -12.73 -11.74 -12.19
N VAL A 42 -12.32 -12.08 -10.98
CA VAL A 42 -13.20 -12.22 -9.81
C VAL A 42 -13.70 -10.87 -9.31
N GLN A 43 -12.82 -9.84 -9.27
CA GLN A 43 -13.20 -8.49 -8.85
C GLN A 43 -12.38 -7.41 -9.57
N THR A 44 -13.00 -6.24 -9.77
CA THR A 44 -12.34 -5.01 -10.22
C THR A 44 -12.58 -3.90 -9.21
N LEU A 45 -11.55 -3.12 -8.88
CA LEU A 45 -11.63 -1.93 -8.04
C LEU A 45 -10.94 -0.75 -8.73
N TYR A 46 -11.54 0.45 -8.60
CA TYR A 46 -11.01 1.72 -9.15
C TYR A 46 -10.66 1.69 -10.65
N SER A 47 -11.21 0.73 -11.40
CA SER A 47 -10.93 0.49 -12.83
C SER A 47 -9.48 0.12 -13.19
N CYS A 48 -8.56 0.10 -12.23
CA CYS A 48 -7.13 -0.17 -12.43
C CYS A 48 -6.59 -1.32 -11.58
N PHE A 49 -7.38 -1.86 -10.64
CA PHE A 49 -7.03 -3.04 -9.85
C PHE A 49 -7.92 -4.22 -10.24
N PHE A 50 -7.31 -5.39 -10.43
CA PHE A 50 -7.98 -6.60 -10.85
C PHE A 50 -7.55 -7.78 -9.98
N PHE A 51 -8.52 -8.57 -9.53
CA PHE A 51 -8.29 -9.81 -8.80
C PHE A 51 -8.63 -10.99 -9.71
N TYR A 52 -7.61 -11.71 -10.17
CA TYR A 52 -7.76 -12.81 -11.11
C TYR A 52 -7.63 -14.16 -10.42
N LYS A 53 -8.41 -15.16 -10.86
CA LYS A 53 -8.18 -16.56 -10.53
C LYS A 53 -7.13 -17.14 -11.48
N VAL A 54 -6.01 -17.60 -10.94
CA VAL A 54 -4.90 -18.17 -11.72
C VAL A 54 -4.64 -19.59 -11.23
N ALA A 55 -5.19 -20.58 -11.94
CA ALA A 55 -5.12 -22.00 -11.57
C ALA A 55 -5.43 -22.25 -10.08
N ASN A 56 -4.42 -22.47 -9.24
CA ASN A 56 -4.54 -22.79 -7.82
C ASN A 56 -4.43 -21.57 -6.87
N HIS A 57 -4.21 -20.36 -7.37
CA HIS A 57 -4.07 -19.14 -6.56
C HIS A 57 -4.89 -17.98 -7.16
N TYR A 58 -4.81 -16.82 -6.52
CA TYR A 58 -5.34 -15.56 -7.01
C TYR A 58 -4.20 -14.56 -7.17
N ASP A 59 -4.24 -13.73 -8.21
CA ASP A 59 -3.25 -12.69 -8.46
C ASP A 59 -3.91 -11.31 -8.40
N MET A 60 -3.31 -10.40 -7.63
CA MET A 60 -3.72 -9.00 -7.50
C MET A 60 -2.93 -8.16 -8.49
N ILE A 61 -3.59 -7.74 -9.56
CA ILE A 61 -2.97 -6.98 -10.64
C ILE A 61 -3.32 -5.50 -10.51
N TYR A 62 -2.30 -4.66 -10.59
CA TYR A 62 -2.44 -3.21 -10.75
C TYR A 62 -1.98 -2.78 -12.13
N VAL A 63 -2.89 -2.16 -12.88
CA VAL A 63 -2.64 -1.55 -14.19
C VAL A 63 -2.75 -0.04 -14.01
N PRO A 64 -1.63 0.67 -13.78
CA PRO A 64 -1.63 2.12 -13.72
C PRO A 64 -2.39 2.75 -14.91
N PRO A 65 -3.18 3.80 -14.66
CA PRO A 65 -3.74 4.61 -15.74
C PRO A 65 -2.62 5.11 -16.67
N PRO A 66 -2.89 5.22 -17.98
CA PRO A 66 -1.90 5.77 -18.90
C PRO A 66 -1.59 7.23 -18.52
N ALA A 67 -0.34 7.64 -18.69
CA ALA A 67 0.10 9.00 -18.35
C ALA A 67 -0.60 10.07 -19.21
N SER A 68 -0.98 9.71 -20.44
CA SER A 68 -1.76 10.51 -21.38
C SER A 68 -2.51 9.60 -22.35
N LEU A 69 -3.46 10.17 -23.12
CA LEU A 69 -4.19 9.43 -24.16
C LEU A 69 -3.25 8.84 -25.24
N ASP A 70 -2.08 9.45 -25.46
CA ASP A 70 -1.11 9.03 -26.46
C ASP A 70 -0.08 7.99 -25.93
N THR A 71 -0.24 7.54 -24.68
CA THR A 71 0.69 6.57 -24.09
C THR A 71 0.59 5.22 -24.81
N LEU A 72 1.67 4.81 -25.48
CA LEU A 72 1.73 3.57 -26.25
C LEU A 72 1.70 2.34 -25.33
N SER A 73 1.14 1.22 -25.82
CA SER A 73 1.08 -0.05 -25.08
C SER A 73 2.46 -0.51 -24.57
N LYS A 74 3.49 -0.37 -25.39
CA LYS A 74 4.88 -0.74 -25.07
C LYS A 74 5.48 0.06 -23.91
N ASP A 75 4.97 1.26 -23.65
CA ASP A 75 5.45 2.15 -22.60
C ASP A 75 4.65 1.97 -21.30
N ARG A 76 3.54 1.24 -21.36
CA ARG A 76 2.73 0.90 -20.19
C ARG A 76 3.33 -0.28 -19.43
N ARG A 77 3.26 -0.20 -18.10
CA ARG A 77 3.67 -1.26 -17.17
C ARG A 77 2.48 -1.74 -16.38
N VAL A 78 2.51 -3.02 -16.01
CA VAL A 78 1.50 -3.70 -15.20
C VAL A 78 2.21 -4.42 -14.08
N TYR A 79 1.62 -4.43 -12.89
CA TYR A 79 2.24 -5.00 -11.69
C TYR A 79 1.39 -6.11 -11.12
N SER A 80 1.99 -7.29 -10.94
CA SER A 80 1.45 -8.30 -10.01
C SER A 80 1.94 -7.97 -8.61
N LEU A 81 1.00 -7.63 -7.73
CA LEU A 81 1.27 -7.08 -6.41
C LEU A 81 1.41 -8.17 -5.35
N PHE A 82 0.57 -9.20 -5.43
CA PHE A 82 0.50 -10.26 -4.43
C PHE A 82 -0.22 -11.48 -5.00
N ARG A 83 0.38 -12.67 -4.85
CA ARG A 83 -0.30 -13.95 -5.12
C ARG A 83 -0.81 -14.56 -3.83
N PHE A 84 -2.10 -14.83 -3.79
CA PHE A 84 -2.78 -15.37 -2.62
C PHE A 84 -3.29 -16.78 -2.88
N GLN A 85 -2.96 -17.72 -2.01
CA GLN A 85 -3.51 -19.08 -2.01
C GLN A 85 -4.32 -19.29 -0.74
N GLY A 86 -5.62 -19.55 -0.89
CA GLY A 86 -6.54 -19.70 0.24
C GLY A 86 -7.99 -19.43 -0.17
N ASP A 87 -8.82 -19.17 0.84
CA ASP A 87 -10.23 -18.83 0.65
C ASP A 87 -10.40 -17.51 -0.11
N VAL A 88 -11.25 -17.50 -1.13
CA VAL A 88 -11.45 -16.33 -2.00
C VAL A 88 -11.90 -15.09 -1.22
N LYS A 89 -12.70 -15.23 -0.17
CA LYS A 89 -13.21 -14.10 0.61
C LYS A 89 -12.07 -13.41 1.36
N VAL A 90 -11.16 -14.21 1.95
CA VAL A 90 -9.95 -13.69 2.58
C VAL A 90 -9.06 -12.98 1.55
N GLY A 91 -8.90 -13.57 0.36
CA GLY A 91 -8.17 -12.94 -0.74
C GLY A 91 -8.75 -11.60 -1.17
N LEU A 92 -10.08 -11.48 -1.24
CA LEU A 92 -10.78 -10.24 -1.58
C LEU A 92 -10.61 -9.15 -0.52
N GLU A 93 -10.52 -9.51 0.76
CA GLU A 93 -10.23 -8.55 1.84
C GLU A 93 -8.82 -7.97 1.70
N PHE A 94 -7.81 -8.81 1.46
CA PHE A 94 -6.45 -8.34 1.15
C PHE A 94 -6.44 -7.48 -0.11
N PHE A 95 -7.12 -7.91 -1.18
CA PHE A 95 -7.21 -7.17 -2.43
C PHE A 95 -7.79 -5.77 -2.24
N LYS A 96 -8.90 -5.66 -1.52
CA LYS A 96 -9.52 -4.37 -1.19
C LYS A 96 -8.56 -3.50 -0.38
N HIS A 97 -7.94 -4.05 0.65
CA HIS A 97 -7.00 -3.30 1.49
C HIS A 97 -5.81 -2.73 0.68
N TYR A 98 -5.22 -3.54 -0.20
CA TYR A 98 -4.10 -3.12 -1.05
C TYR A 98 -4.55 -2.06 -2.05
N ALA A 99 -5.70 -2.25 -2.69
CA ALA A 99 -6.26 -1.30 -3.64
C ALA A 99 -6.57 0.05 -2.98
N ASP A 100 -7.22 0.06 -1.81
CA ASP A 100 -7.55 1.28 -1.05
C ASP A 100 -6.29 2.11 -0.73
N VAL A 101 -5.20 1.43 -0.33
CA VAL A 101 -3.92 2.09 -0.01
C VAL A 101 -3.21 2.59 -1.27
N ILE A 102 -3.02 1.72 -2.26
CA ILE A 102 -2.21 2.03 -3.45
C ILE A 102 -2.92 3.07 -4.32
N ALA A 103 -4.25 3.01 -4.47
CA ALA A 103 -4.99 4.00 -5.27
C ALA A 103 -4.72 5.44 -4.80
N ILE A 104 -4.84 5.68 -3.49
CA ILE A 104 -4.60 7.02 -2.93
C ILE A 104 -3.13 7.43 -3.11
N LEU A 105 -2.19 6.54 -2.78
CA LEU A 105 -0.77 6.89 -2.78
C LEU A 105 -0.20 7.02 -4.20
N ALA A 106 -0.68 6.24 -5.16
CA ALA A 106 -0.29 6.32 -6.57
C ALA A 106 -0.79 7.61 -7.23
N ASP A 107 -2.00 8.08 -6.90
CA ASP A 107 -2.51 9.35 -7.41
C ASP A 107 -1.65 10.55 -6.97
N ILE A 108 -1.05 10.46 -5.77
CA ILE A 108 -0.18 11.51 -5.22
C ILE A 108 1.25 11.36 -5.76
N ASN A 109 1.71 10.12 -6.00
CA ASN A 109 3.05 9.83 -6.49
C ASN A 109 3.08 9.64 -8.01
N SER A 110 3.39 10.70 -8.75
CA SER A 110 3.53 10.66 -10.21
C SER A 110 4.68 9.78 -10.74
N LYS A 111 5.59 9.31 -9.87
CA LYS A 111 6.72 8.45 -10.21
C LYS A 111 6.64 7.13 -9.46
N LEU A 112 5.61 6.36 -9.77
CA LEU A 112 5.45 5.02 -9.24
C LEU A 112 6.48 4.07 -9.88
N ASP A 113 7.22 3.33 -9.05
CA ASP A 113 8.08 2.24 -9.51
C ASP A 113 7.80 0.93 -8.75
N ARG A 114 8.30 -0.18 -9.30
CA ARG A 114 8.15 -1.53 -8.76
C ARG A 114 8.66 -1.65 -7.32
N VAL A 115 9.78 -1.01 -6.99
CA VAL A 115 10.42 -1.10 -5.67
C VAL A 115 9.57 -0.39 -4.61
N TRP A 116 8.98 0.74 -4.97
CA TRP A 116 8.08 1.48 -4.10
C TRP A 116 6.77 0.72 -3.86
N LEU A 117 6.19 0.12 -4.91
CA LEU A 117 5.05 -0.80 -4.76
C LEU A 117 5.38 -2.00 -3.86
N GLU A 118 6.58 -2.56 -3.98
CA GLU A 118 7.02 -3.69 -3.14
C GLU A 118 7.12 -3.29 -1.65
N LYS A 119 7.54 -2.06 -1.35
CA LYS A 119 7.50 -1.53 0.02
C LYS A 119 6.06 -1.38 0.53
N ILE A 120 5.15 -0.82 -0.27
CA ILE A 120 3.74 -0.61 0.13
C ILE A 120 3.05 -1.94 0.38
N THR A 121 3.14 -2.88 -0.56
CA THR A 121 2.53 -4.21 -0.44
C THR A 121 3.10 -4.99 0.73
N GLY A 122 4.40 -4.85 1.02
CA GLY A 122 5.03 -5.40 2.22
C GLY A 122 4.45 -4.84 3.53
N LEU A 123 4.15 -3.54 3.58
CA LEU A 123 3.51 -2.90 4.73
C LEU A 123 2.04 -3.35 4.87
N CYS A 124 1.27 -3.38 3.78
CA CYS A 124 -0.13 -3.83 3.79
C CYS A 124 -0.25 -5.29 4.27
N ARG A 125 0.69 -6.15 3.87
CA ARG A 125 0.76 -7.54 4.36
C ARG A 125 1.02 -7.62 5.86
N ARG A 126 1.98 -6.83 6.34
CA ARG A 126 2.40 -6.87 7.74
C ARG A 126 1.36 -6.25 8.67
N TYR A 127 0.62 -5.26 8.17
CA TYR A 127 -0.34 -4.50 8.95
C TYR A 127 -1.66 -4.36 8.17
N SER A 128 -2.52 -5.36 8.30
CA SER A 128 -3.77 -5.50 7.52
C SER A 128 -4.79 -4.38 7.72
N ALA A 129 -4.63 -3.55 8.76
CA ALA A 129 -5.51 -2.43 9.05
C ALA A 129 -4.85 -1.05 8.86
N TRP A 130 -3.59 -0.99 8.42
CA TRP A 130 -2.92 0.28 8.18
C TRP A 130 -3.56 1.05 7.02
N THR A 131 -4.03 2.26 7.28
CA THR A 131 -4.54 3.13 6.21
C THR A 131 -3.41 3.69 5.34
N ALA A 132 -3.76 4.31 4.21
CA ALA A 132 -2.80 5.03 3.37
C ALA A 132 -1.98 6.08 4.15
N ALA A 133 -2.54 6.68 5.19
CA ALA A 133 -1.81 7.63 6.06
C ALA A 133 -0.71 6.94 6.90
N HIS A 134 -0.95 5.72 7.41
CA HIS A 134 0.08 4.96 8.13
C HIS A 134 1.23 4.56 7.21
N VAL A 135 0.89 4.07 6.02
CA VAL A 135 1.87 3.70 4.99
C VAL A 135 2.68 4.91 4.55
N ALA A 136 2.04 6.05 4.27
CA ALA A 136 2.74 7.29 3.91
C ALA A 136 3.69 7.75 5.03
N ALA A 137 3.27 7.65 6.30
CA ALA A 137 4.10 7.99 7.45
C ALA A 137 5.34 7.07 7.58
N SER A 138 5.15 5.76 7.40
CA SER A 138 6.24 4.78 7.43
C SER A 138 7.25 4.98 6.30
N LEU A 139 6.81 5.45 5.13
CA LEU A 139 7.65 5.67 3.96
C LEU A 139 8.29 7.07 3.90
N ASN A 140 8.03 7.93 4.89
CA ASN A 140 8.41 9.35 4.87
C ASN A 140 7.88 10.09 3.61
N PHE A 141 6.68 9.73 3.13
CA PHE A 141 6.11 10.26 1.90
C PHE A 141 5.41 11.61 2.17
N LEU A 142 6.20 12.65 2.41
CA LEU A 142 5.73 13.99 2.79
C LEU A 142 4.63 14.61 1.91
N PRO A 143 4.64 14.46 0.57
CA PRO A 143 3.58 15.00 -0.29
C PRO A 143 2.18 14.50 0.08
N ALA A 144 2.06 13.30 0.65
CA ALA A 144 0.78 12.71 1.02
C ALA A 144 -0.02 13.55 2.03
N PHE A 145 0.65 14.25 2.95
CA PHE A 145 0.00 14.99 4.03
C PHE A 145 -0.62 16.33 3.59
N LYS A 146 -0.65 16.59 2.29
CA LYS A 146 -1.41 17.68 1.66
C LYS A 146 -2.70 17.20 0.97
N ASP A 147 -2.85 15.89 0.76
CA ASP A 147 -4.03 15.31 0.11
C ASP A 147 -5.16 15.14 1.11
N GLN A 148 -6.37 15.60 0.76
CA GLN A 148 -7.52 15.59 1.66
C GLN A 148 -7.95 14.18 2.08
N ARG A 149 -7.72 13.17 1.23
CA ARG A 149 -8.02 11.76 1.54
C ARG A 149 -7.10 11.27 2.64
N ILE A 150 -5.82 11.61 2.58
CA ILE A 150 -4.84 11.31 3.65
C ILE A 150 -5.16 12.08 4.92
N ILE A 151 -5.48 13.38 4.82
CA ILE A 151 -5.87 14.21 5.96
C ILE A 151 -7.07 13.62 6.70
N SER A 152 -8.07 13.11 5.98
CA SER A 152 -9.25 12.45 6.60
C SER A 152 -8.91 11.20 7.42
N LEU A 153 -7.72 10.62 7.18
CA LEU A 153 -7.23 9.40 7.82
C LEU A 153 -6.14 9.68 8.88
N ILE A 154 -5.78 10.95 9.11
CA ILE A 154 -4.61 11.36 9.90
C ILE A 154 -4.65 10.92 11.37
N ASN A 155 -5.86 10.71 11.90
CA ASN A 155 -6.12 10.30 13.28
C ASN A 155 -6.66 8.87 13.37
N LYS A 156 -6.69 8.11 12.27
CA LYS A 156 -7.20 6.72 12.29
C LYS A 156 -6.25 5.87 13.13
N VAL A 157 -6.83 5.08 14.02
CA VAL A 157 -6.10 4.13 14.86
C VAL A 157 -6.04 2.79 14.14
N ASP A 158 -4.86 2.20 14.09
CA ASP A 158 -4.70 0.78 13.84
C ASP A 158 -5.37 0.01 14.99
N PRO A 159 -6.37 -0.85 14.72
CA PRO A 159 -7.04 -1.58 15.78
C PRO A 159 -6.06 -2.41 16.60
N GLU A 160 -5.02 -3.02 16.01
CA GLU A 160 -4.13 -3.97 16.67
C GLU A 160 -3.13 -3.36 17.65
N THR A 161 -2.63 -2.17 17.36
CA THR A 161 -1.67 -1.48 18.22
C THR A 161 -2.27 -0.26 18.91
N GLY A 162 -3.37 0.29 18.39
CA GLY A 162 -3.88 1.61 18.74
C GLY A 162 -3.07 2.76 18.12
N TRP A 163 -2.06 2.46 17.30
CA TRP A 163 -1.19 3.48 16.72
C TRP A 163 -1.91 4.26 15.65
N THR A 164 -1.69 5.57 15.63
CA THR A 164 -2.08 6.45 14.52
C THR A 164 -0.87 6.72 13.61
N PRO A 165 -1.04 7.36 12.44
CA PRO A 165 0.08 7.68 11.54
C PRO A 165 1.25 8.42 12.22
N ILE A 166 0.99 9.25 13.25
CA ILE A 166 2.08 9.93 13.97
C ILE A 166 2.93 8.97 14.82
N PHE A 167 2.34 7.93 15.43
CA PHE A 167 3.11 6.91 16.14
C PHE A 167 4.07 6.20 15.19
N VAL A 168 3.60 5.87 13.98
CA VAL A 168 4.42 5.26 12.93
C VAL A 168 5.56 6.19 12.52
N ALA A 169 5.27 7.48 12.27
CA ALA A 169 6.30 8.47 11.92
C ALA A 169 7.37 8.64 13.02
N VAL A 170 6.93 8.67 14.29
CA VAL A 170 7.83 8.78 15.45
C VAL A 170 8.69 7.53 15.61
N LYS A 171 8.09 6.33 15.49
CA LYS A 171 8.83 5.07 15.55
C LYS A 171 9.89 4.97 14.44
N ALA A 172 9.59 5.52 13.27
CA ALA A 172 10.52 5.58 12.14
C ALA A 172 11.59 6.69 12.27
N GLY A 173 11.48 7.59 13.25
CA GLY A 173 12.40 8.72 13.41
C GLY A 173 12.24 9.83 12.36
N ASN A 174 11.12 9.85 11.64
CA ASN A 174 10.90 10.77 10.52
C ASN A 174 10.38 12.14 11.00
N VAL A 175 11.29 13.00 11.48
CA VAL A 175 10.95 14.31 12.06
C VAL A 175 10.12 15.19 11.13
N GLU A 176 10.45 15.24 9.83
CA GLU A 176 9.70 16.05 8.87
C GLU A 176 8.28 15.53 8.64
N THR A 177 8.09 14.21 8.68
CA THR A 177 6.75 13.61 8.63
C THR A 177 5.96 13.96 9.89
N VAL A 178 6.59 13.92 11.07
CA VAL A 178 5.96 14.34 12.33
C VAL A 178 5.49 15.79 12.23
N LYS A 179 6.36 16.70 11.77
CA LYS A 179 6.01 18.12 11.55
C LYS A 179 4.84 18.27 10.57
N ALA A 180 4.86 17.53 9.45
CA ALA A 180 3.82 17.59 8.43
C ALA A 180 2.46 17.11 8.97
N ILE A 181 2.43 15.99 9.70
CA ILE A 181 1.22 15.48 10.35
C ILE A 181 0.67 16.50 11.36
N MET A 182 1.54 17.06 12.21
CA MET A 182 1.12 18.01 13.25
C MET A 182 0.65 19.35 12.69
N ALA A 183 1.05 19.71 11.47
CA ALA A 183 0.57 20.92 10.80
C ALA A 183 -0.86 20.77 10.23
N VAL A 184 -1.42 19.56 10.17
CA VAL A 184 -2.79 19.33 9.71
C VAL A 184 -3.78 19.89 10.73
N LYS A 185 -4.72 20.73 10.28
CA LYS A 185 -5.68 21.46 11.13
C LYS A 185 -6.44 20.56 12.12
N ASP A 186 -6.91 19.40 11.66
CA ASP A 186 -7.75 18.50 12.46
C ASP A 186 -6.94 17.40 13.19
N PHE A 187 -5.61 17.52 13.23
CA PHE A 187 -4.74 16.57 13.91
C PHE A 187 -4.96 16.56 15.44
N ARG A 188 -4.91 15.37 16.05
CA ARG A 188 -5.11 15.16 17.49
C ARG A 188 -3.89 14.48 18.12
N LEU A 189 -3.10 15.25 18.87
CA LEU A 189 -1.91 14.73 19.55
C LEU A 189 -2.22 13.80 20.73
N GLY A 190 -3.38 13.97 21.37
CA GLY A 190 -3.75 13.27 22.60
C GLY A 190 -4.26 11.83 22.42
N ILE A 191 -4.21 11.26 21.21
CA ILE A 191 -4.60 9.86 20.99
C ILE A 191 -3.56 8.94 21.64
N VAL A 192 -4.03 7.90 22.31
CA VAL A 192 -3.22 6.90 22.99
C VAL A 192 -3.30 5.54 22.29
N ASP A 193 -2.24 4.76 22.41
CA ASP A 193 -2.20 3.38 21.95
C ASP A 193 -2.94 2.41 22.91
N ARG A 194 -2.87 1.10 22.64
CA ARG A 194 -3.51 0.07 23.48
C ARG A 194 -2.93 0.00 24.90
N GLU A 195 -1.71 0.49 25.13
CA GLU A 195 -1.06 0.56 26.44
C GLU A 195 -1.31 1.90 27.15
N LYS A 196 -2.19 2.75 26.59
CA LYS A 196 -2.47 4.12 27.05
C LYS A 196 -1.27 5.07 26.94
N ASN A 197 -0.27 4.73 26.14
CA ASN A 197 0.84 5.62 25.84
C ASN A 197 0.43 6.62 24.77
N THR A 198 0.69 7.91 25.02
CA THR A 198 0.64 8.95 23.97
C THR A 198 1.90 8.88 23.10
N VAL A 199 1.88 9.57 21.95
CA VAL A 199 3.07 9.67 21.09
C VAL A 199 4.29 10.30 21.80
N LEU A 200 4.07 11.12 22.84
CA LEU A 200 5.14 11.69 23.66
C LEU A 200 5.85 10.63 24.51
N HIS A 201 5.11 9.65 25.05
CA HIS A 201 5.70 8.53 25.77
C HIS A 201 6.60 7.72 24.84
N LEU A 202 6.13 7.43 23.61
CA LEU A 202 6.93 6.76 22.59
C LEU A 202 8.19 7.55 22.24
N ALA A 203 8.08 8.85 21.96
CA ALA A 203 9.23 9.70 21.65
C ALA A 203 10.27 9.75 22.79
N SER A 204 9.79 9.70 24.05
CA SER A 204 10.65 9.65 25.25
C SER A 204 11.36 8.30 25.38
N ALA A 205 10.64 7.20 25.19
CA ALA A 205 11.20 5.84 25.21
C ALA A 205 12.25 5.62 24.11
N LEU A 206 12.11 6.30 22.97
CA LEU A 206 13.07 6.28 21.86
C LEU A 206 14.20 7.32 22.02
N ALA A 207 14.28 8.04 23.14
CA ALA A 207 15.23 9.13 23.37
C ALA A 207 15.31 10.17 22.23
N SER A 208 14.19 10.40 21.54
CA SER A 208 14.12 11.23 20.32
C SER A 208 13.96 12.71 20.68
N VAL A 209 15.07 13.35 21.09
CA VAL A 209 15.11 14.75 21.56
C VAL A 209 14.48 15.73 20.57
N GLU A 210 14.73 15.56 19.27
CA GLU A 210 14.19 16.48 18.26
C GLU A 210 12.66 16.36 18.14
N ILE A 211 12.12 15.14 18.14
CA ILE A 211 10.67 14.90 18.09
C ILE A 211 10.01 15.46 19.35
N LEU A 212 10.60 15.26 20.53
CA LEU A 212 10.09 15.85 21.77
C LEU A 212 10.04 17.38 21.72
N LYS A 213 11.07 18.02 21.14
CA LYS A 213 11.07 19.48 20.92
C LYS A 213 9.95 19.91 19.98
N VAL A 214 9.76 19.20 18.87
CA VAL A 214 8.66 19.46 17.92
C VAL A 214 7.30 19.35 18.63
N CYS A 215 7.05 18.26 19.33
CA CYS A 215 5.78 18.06 20.04
C CYS A 215 5.55 19.09 21.15
N LYS A 216 6.58 19.45 21.92
CA LYS A 216 6.49 20.51 22.93
C LYS A 216 6.16 21.87 22.32
N SER A 217 6.84 22.23 21.22
CA SER A 217 6.59 23.51 20.54
C SER A 217 5.17 23.62 19.98
N PHE A 218 4.58 22.49 19.57
CA PHE A 218 3.21 22.44 19.10
C PHE A 218 2.20 22.64 20.22
N LEU A 219 2.41 22.00 21.38
CA LEU A 219 1.54 22.15 22.55
C LEU A 219 1.48 23.59 23.05
N ASN A 220 2.63 24.29 23.04
CA ASN A 220 2.72 25.69 23.45
C ASN A 220 1.90 26.66 22.56
N ARG A 221 1.36 26.23 21.41
CA ARG A 221 0.51 27.07 20.55
C ARG A 221 -0.93 27.18 21.04
N PHE A 222 -1.32 26.36 22.03
CA PHE A 222 -2.68 26.26 22.54
C PHE A 222 -2.82 26.70 24.01
N ILE A 223 -1.76 27.28 24.58
CA ILE A 223 -1.67 27.80 25.95
C ILE A 223 -1.31 29.28 25.84
#